data_AF-A0A382ZB22-F1
#
_entry.id   AF-A0A382ZB22-F1
#
_cell.length_a   1.000
_cell.length_b   1.000
_cell.length_c   1.000
_cell.angle_alpha   90.00
_cell.angle_beta   90.00
_cell.angle_gamma   90.00
#
_symmetry.space_group_name_H-M   'P 1'
#
loop_
_entity.id
_entity.type
_entity.pdbx_description
1 polymer ?
#
loop_
_entity_poly.entity_id
_entity_poly.type
_entity_poly.pdbx_seq_one_letter_code
_entity_poly.pdbx_strand_id
1 'polypeptide(L)'
;MSMKIKRPDYAAQYGPTTGDKVYLADTGLVAEIEHDYTTYGDELVFGGGKTIRDGMGQASKWKQSDGGLDMVITNALIIDPFLGIVKGDIGVLDGKIVGVGKAGNPDTMNITPGLIVSPNTDILSVEGMICTPGFLDIHPHFDSVQQLYEYQNAGFTTVIGGGSGPKTVGIECPGVFNLQRMLEAMADMPLNFGNFGKGNAATTGSLIEQILAGATGLKIHEDWSS
;
A
#
# COMPACT_ATOMS: atom_id res chain seq x y z
N MET A 1 -13.43 -20.54 30.80
CA MET A 1 -13.62 -19.35 31.66
C MET A 1 -13.36 -18.12 30.80
N SER A 2 -14.24 -17.13 30.80
CA SER A 2 -13.97 -15.86 30.12
C SER A 2 -13.03 -14.99 30.97
N MET A 3 -11.91 -14.55 30.42
CA MET A 3 -11.01 -13.58 31.04
C MET A 3 -11.36 -12.18 30.55
N LYS A 4 -11.29 -11.18 31.43
CA LYS A 4 -11.50 -9.77 31.08
C LYS A 4 -10.15 -9.05 31.09
N ILE A 5 -9.89 -8.27 30.05
CA ILE A 5 -8.72 -7.38 29.93
C ILE A 5 -9.20 -5.93 29.92
N LYS A 6 -8.42 -5.00 30.50
CA LYS A 6 -8.73 -3.58 30.43
C LYS A 6 -8.31 -3.03 29.06
N ARG A 7 -9.04 -2.05 28.52
CA ARG A 7 -8.74 -1.46 27.21
C ARG A 7 -7.29 -0.96 27.05
N PRO A 8 -6.68 -0.24 28.02
CA PRO A 8 -5.28 0.17 27.90
C PRO A 8 -4.30 -0.99 27.77
N ASP A 9 -4.53 -2.08 28.53
CA ASP A 9 -3.69 -3.28 28.49
C ASP A 9 -3.85 -4.04 27.16
N TYR A 10 -5.06 -4.01 26.58
CA TYR A 10 -5.34 -4.55 25.25
C TYR A 10 -4.64 -3.72 24.17
N ALA A 11 -4.79 -2.39 24.21
CA ALA A 11 -4.19 -1.49 23.24
C ALA A 11 -2.66 -1.57 23.24
N ALA A 12 -2.04 -1.76 24.41
CA ALA A 12 -0.60 -1.95 24.53
C ALA A 12 -0.10 -3.27 23.91
N GLN A 13 -0.95 -4.29 23.79
CA GLN A 13 -0.56 -5.60 23.26
C GLN A 13 -0.90 -5.77 21.77
N TYR A 14 -2.07 -5.28 21.37
CA TYR A 14 -2.65 -5.56 20.05
C TYR A 14 -2.98 -4.30 19.26
N GLY A 15 -2.69 -3.11 19.79
CA GLY A 15 -3.17 -1.84 19.24
C GLY A 15 -4.62 -1.52 19.64
N PRO A 16 -5.09 -0.27 19.39
CA PRO A 16 -6.43 0.19 19.74
C PRO A 16 -7.53 -0.65 19.09
N THR A 17 -8.76 -0.59 19.56
CA THR A 17 -9.92 -1.30 18.96
C THR A 17 -11.13 -0.38 18.83
N THR A 18 -12.27 -0.89 18.35
CA THR A 18 -13.49 -0.11 18.07
C THR A 18 -13.84 0.88 19.19
N GLY A 19 -14.02 2.14 18.83
CA GLY A 19 -14.33 3.26 19.72
C GLY A 19 -13.12 3.87 20.44
N ASP A 20 -11.94 3.26 20.38
CA ASP A 20 -10.70 3.93 20.80
C ASP A 20 -10.36 5.06 19.82
N LYS A 21 -9.51 5.98 20.27
CA LYS A 21 -9.10 7.17 19.52
C LYS A 21 -7.59 7.28 19.48
N VAL A 22 -7.06 7.62 18.32
CA VAL A 22 -5.63 7.90 18.12
C VAL A 22 -5.46 9.34 17.64
N TYR A 23 -4.50 10.04 18.23
CA TYR A 23 -4.06 11.33 17.72
C TYR A 23 -3.18 11.11 16.49
N LEU A 24 -3.45 11.84 15.42
CA LEU A 24 -2.58 11.85 14.25
C LEU A 24 -1.41 12.80 14.54
N ALA A 25 -0.40 12.25 15.21
CA ALA A 25 0.77 12.98 15.68
C ALA A 25 0.38 14.27 16.43
N ASP A 26 0.97 15.40 16.06
CA ASP A 26 0.79 16.72 16.65
C ASP A 26 -0.20 17.61 15.86
N THR A 27 -0.96 17.02 14.92
CA THR A 27 -1.88 17.77 14.04
C THR A 27 -3.13 18.30 14.75
N GLY A 28 -3.47 17.76 15.93
CA GLY A 28 -4.75 17.99 16.61
C GLY A 28 -5.92 17.19 16.02
N LEU A 29 -5.70 16.42 14.95
CA LEU A 29 -6.69 15.49 14.40
C LEU A 29 -6.74 14.20 15.21
N VAL A 30 -7.94 13.64 15.35
CA VAL A 30 -8.19 12.41 16.09
C VAL A 30 -8.97 11.44 15.21
N ALA A 31 -8.43 10.24 15.03
CA ALA A 31 -9.08 9.14 14.31
C ALA A 31 -9.73 8.19 15.33
N GLU A 32 -11.04 7.94 15.18
CA GLU A 32 -11.79 6.97 15.98
C GLU A 32 -11.92 5.66 15.19
N ILE A 33 -11.64 4.51 15.82
CA ILE A 33 -11.72 3.22 15.16
C ILE A 33 -13.19 2.83 15.01
N GLU A 34 -13.66 2.70 13.77
CA GLU A 34 -15.05 2.46 13.40
C GLU A 34 -15.44 0.98 13.50
N HIS A 35 -14.52 0.09 13.14
CA HIS A 35 -14.73 -1.36 13.17
C HIS A 35 -13.43 -2.12 13.44
N ASP A 36 -13.51 -3.22 14.18
CA ASP A 36 -12.41 -4.16 14.38
C ASP A 36 -12.84 -5.53 13.87
N TYR A 37 -12.19 -6.00 12.81
CA TYR A 37 -12.42 -7.29 12.18
C TYR A 37 -11.82 -8.45 12.99
N THR A 38 -10.98 -8.17 13.98
CA THR A 38 -10.38 -9.22 14.81
C THR A 38 -11.41 -9.84 15.75
N THR A 39 -11.03 -10.96 16.37
CA THR A 39 -11.87 -11.67 17.35
C THR A 39 -11.14 -11.66 18.68
N TYR A 40 -11.77 -11.06 19.70
CA TYR A 40 -11.12 -10.86 20.99
C TYR A 40 -10.67 -12.18 21.64
N GLY A 41 -9.36 -12.32 21.85
CA GLY A 41 -8.71 -13.51 22.39
C GLY A 41 -8.04 -14.42 21.35
N ASP A 42 -8.31 -14.18 20.05
CA ASP A 42 -7.69 -14.90 18.92
C ASP A 42 -6.80 -13.98 18.07
N GLU A 43 -6.30 -12.87 18.64
CA GLU A 43 -5.39 -11.96 17.95
C GLU A 43 -4.13 -12.69 17.45
N LEU A 44 -3.74 -12.40 16.22
CA LEU A 44 -2.51 -12.97 15.66
C LEU A 44 -1.32 -12.17 16.15
N VAL A 45 -0.46 -12.77 16.96
CA VAL A 45 0.77 -12.15 17.43
C VAL A 45 1.92 -13.12 17.21
N PHE A 46 2.93 -12.66 16.49
CA PHE A 46 4.13 -13.43 16.23
C PHE A 46 5.17 -13.31 17.35
N GLY A 47 5.81 -14.42 17.70
CA GLY A 47 6.90 -14.48 18.67
C GLY A 47 6.94 -15.77 19.48
N GLY A 48 8.03 -15.96 20.24
CA GLY A 48 8.21 -17.12 21.11
C GLY A 48 7.06 -17.27 22.12
N GLY A 49 6.35 -18.39 22.06
CA GLY A 49 5.22 -18.69 22.95
C GLY A 49 3.91 -17.98 22.62
N LYS A 50 3.81 -17.26 21.49
CA LYS A 50 2.61 -16.52 21.08
C LYS A 50 1.65 -17.36 20.22
N THR A 51 0.72 -16.71 19.52
CA THR A 51 -0.42 -17.35 18.86
C THR A 51 -0.06 -17.93 17.49
N ILE A 52 0.79 -17.25 16.71
CA ILE A 52 1.23 -17.72 15.39
C ILE A 52 2.33 -18.77 15.55
N ARG A 53 1.91 -20.02 15.79
CA ARG A 53 2.76 -21.21 15.89
C ARG A 53 2.10 -22.39 15.20
N ASP A 54 2.92 -23.36 14.82
CA ASP A 54 2.47 -24.58 14.16
C ASP A 54 1.30 -25.25 14.90
N GLY A 55 0.20 -25.47 14.18
CA GLY A 55 -1.03 -26.08 14.68
C GLY A 55 -1.91 -25.15 15.54
N MET A 56 -1.46 -23.92 15.81
CA MET A 56 -2.18 -22.91 16.58
C MET A 56 -2.81 -21.88 15.64
N GLY A 57 -2.32 -20.63 15.63
CA GLY A 57 -2.72 -19.61 14.64
C GLY A 57 -2.10 -19.81 13.27
N GLN A 58 -1.06 -20.65 13.14
CA GLN A 58 -0.53 -21.12 11.86
C GLN A 58 -1.12 -22.49 11.53
N ALA A 59 -1.76 -22.60 10.37
CA ALA A 59 -2.50 -23.78 9.93
C ALA A 59 -1.57 -24.82 9.28
N SER A 60 -1.13 -25.83 10.04
CA SER A 60 -0.12 -26.81 9.61
C SER A 60 -0.46 -27.57 8.32
N LYS A 61 -1.75 -27.82 8.08
CA LYS A 61 -2.20 -28.66 6.95
C LYS A 61 -2.31 -27.90 5.64
N TRP A 62 -2.38 -26.58 5.71
CA TRP A 62 -2.67 -25.72 4.58
C TRP A 62 -1.38 -25.33 3.88
N LYS A 63 -1.40 -25.36 2.54
CA LYS A 63 -0.29 -24.93 1.69
C LYS A 63 -0.65 -23.62 1.01
N GLN A 64 0.37 -22.94 0.47
CA GLN A 64 0.14 -21.79 -0.41
C GLN A 64 -0.80 -22.13 -1.59
N SER A 65 -0.66 -23.33 -2.18
CA SER A 65 -1.56 -23.83 -3.24
C SER A 65 -3.03 -24.00 -2.83
N ASP A 66 -3.30 -24.05 -1.52
CA ASP A 66 -4.65 -24.18 -0.96
C ASP A 66 -5.25 -22.81 -0.59
N GLY A 67 -4.56 -21.71 -0.93
CA GLY A 67 -4.93 -20.33 -0.57
C GLY A 67 -4.26 -19.82 0.71
N GLY A 68 -3.19 -20.46 1.18
CA GLY A 68 -2.33 -19.90 2.22
C GLY A 68 -1.67 -18.61 1.73
N LEU A 69 -1.70 -17.55 2.54
CA LEU A 69 -1.15 -16.24 2.19
C LEU A 69 0.37 -16.30 1.97
N ASP A 70 0.91 -15.41 1.14
CA ASP A 70 2.35 -15.19 1.04
C ASP A 70 2.85 -14.34 2.23
N MET A 71 2.05 -13.36 2.64
CA MET A 71 2.33 -12.49 3.78
C MET A 71 1.03 -12.09 4.48
N VAL A 72 1.09 -11.93 5.80
CA VAL A 72 0.03 -11.30 6.59
C VAL A 72 0.60 -10.15 7.42
N ILE A 73 -0.12 -9.03 7.41
CA ILE A 73 0.15 -7.86 8.24
C ILE A 73 -0.82 -7.90 9.41
N THR A 74 -0.33 -8.08 10.65
CA THR A 74 -1.18 -8.40 11.80
C THR A 74 -1.62 -7.18 12.61
N ASN A 75 -2.89 -7.16 13.02
CA ASN A 75 -3.48 -6.14 13.91
C ASN A 75 -3.26 -4.68 13.48
N ALA A 76 -3.30 -4.43 12.17
CA ALA A 76 -3.12 -3.11 11.60
C ALA A 76 -4.29 -2.19 11.96
N LEU A 77 -3.98 -0.95 12.39
CA LEU A 77 -4.94 0.14 12.29
C LEU A 77 -4.88 0.71 10.88
N ILE A 78 -5.94 0.53 10.11
CA ILE A 78 -6.02 0.89 8.69
C ILE A 78 -6.77 2.20 8.56
N ILE A 79 -6.17 3.17 7.86
CA ILE A 79 -6.84 4.40 7.45
C ILE A 79 -6.87 4.42 5.93
N ASP A 80 -8.07 4.28 5.38
CA ASP A 80 -8.29 4.18 3.93
C ASP A 80 -9.60 4.87 3.52
N PRO A 81 -9.65 5.59 2.39
CA PRO A 81 -10.84 6.32 1.96
C PRO A 81 -12.05 5.44 1.63
N PHE A 82 -11.86 4.15 1.31
CA PHE A 82 -12.95 3.23 1.00
C PHE A 82 -13.32 2.33 2.18
N LEU A 83 -12.33 1.87 2.95
CA LEU A 83 -12.56 1.00 4.11
C LEU A 83 -12.93 1.78 5.38
N GLY A 84 -12.56 3.06 5.47
CA GLY A 84 -12.72 3.88 6.67
C GLY A 84 -11.53 3.75 7.63
N ILE A 85 -11.78 3.95 8.93
CA ILE A 85 -10.78 3.79 10.00
C ILE A 85 -11.08 2.48 10.72
N VAL A 86 -10.43 1.41 10.30
CA VAL A 86 -10.75 0.04 10.74
C VAL A 86 -9.52 -0.66 11.30
N LYS A 87 -9.73 -1.74 12.06
CA LYS A 87 -8.67 -2.61 12.53
C LYS A 87 -8.83 -4.03 12.00
N GLY A 88 -7.73 -4.66 11.60
CA GLY A 88 -7.75 -6.05 11.16
C GLY A 88 -6.39 -6.53 10.70
N ASP A 89 -6.37 -7.76 10.20
CA ASP A 89 -5.24 -8.36 9.53
C ASP A 89 -5.37 -8.11 8.01
N ILE A 90 -4.26 -7.81 7.33
CA ILE A 90 -4.21 -7.63 5.87
C ILE A 90 -3.51 -8.85 5.27
N GLY A 91 -4.20 -9.58 4.38
CA GLY A 91 -3.62 -10.72 3.67
C GLY A 91 -3.09 -10.34 2.29
N VAL A 92 -1.89 -10.82 1.97
CA VAL A 92 -1.24 -10.67 0.66
C VAL A 92 -1.01 -12.04 0.03
N LEU A 93 -1.40 -12.17 -1.24
CA LEU A 93 -1.17 -13.35 -2.07
C LEU A 93 -0.88 -12.92 -3.52
N ASP A 94 0.14 -13.51 -4.13
CA ASP A 94 0.67 -13.18 -5.45
C ASP A 94 0.92 -11.68 -5.64
N GLY A 95 1.46 -11.03 -4.60
CA GLY A 95 1.75 -9.59 -4.59
C GLY A 95 0.52 -8.68 -4.55
N LYS A 96 -0.67 -9.22 -4.26
CA LYS A 96 -1.93 -8.47 -4.18
C LYS A 96 -2.55 -8.59 -2.80
N ILE A 97 -3.19 -7.51 -2.35
CA ILE A 97 -4.05 -7.55 -1.16
C ILE A 97 -5.30 -8.36 -1.51
N VAL A 98 -5.52 -9.48 -0.83
CA VAL A 98 -6.67 -10.37 -1.06
C VAL A 98 -7.80 -10.18 -0.06
N GLY A 99 -7.53 -9.50 1.05
CA GLY A 99 -8.56 -9.14 2.01
C GLY A 99 -8.03 -8.42 3.24
N VAL A 100 -8.95 -7.72 3.90
CA VAL A 100 -8.80 -7.17 5.25
C VAL A 100 -9.83 -7.87 6.12
N GLY A 101 -9.41 -8.42 7.26
CA GLY A 101 -10.30 -9.22 8.07
C GLY A 101 -9.63 -9.84 9.29
N LYS A 102 -10.11 -11.01 9.70
CA LYS A 102 -9.44 -11.87 10.67
C LYS A 102 -8.62 -12.92 9.92
N ALA A 103 -7.31 -12.87 10.01
CA ALA A 103 -6.45 -13.94 9.51
C ALA A 103 -6.21 -15.01 10.59
N GLY A 104 -5.76 -16.19 10.18
CA GLY A 104 -5.28 -17.22 11.11
C GLY A 104 -5.45 -18.64 10.59
N ASN A 105 -5.73 -19.55 11.51
CA ASN A 105 -5.90 -20.96 11.20
C ASN A 105 -7.39 -21.35 11.21
N PRO A 106 -7.99 -21.74 10.07
CA PRO A 106 -9.39 -22.13 10.01
C PRO A 106 -9.70 -23.42 10.78
N ASP A 107 -8.69 -24.24 11.10
CA ASP A 107 -8.89 -25.48 11.87
C ASP A 107 -9.16 -25.20 13.37
N THR A 108 -8.79 -24.02 13.87
CA THR A 108 -8.82 -23.69 15.31
C THR A 108 -9.48 -22.34 15.62
N MET A 109 -9.60 -21.45 14.65
CA MET A 109 -10.13 -20.09 14.78
C MET A 109 -11.25 -19.83 13.76
N ASN A 110 -12.18 -18.93 14.08
CA ASN A 110 -13.15 -18.43 13.12
C ASN A 110 -12.54 -17.25 12.33
N ILE A 111 -12.09 -17.52 11.11
CA ILE A 111 -11.35 -16.55 10.28
C ILE A 111 -12.20 -16.01 9.13
N THR A 112 -11.77 -14.88 8.56
CA THR A 112 -12.28 -14.41 7.26
C THR A 112 -11.84 -15.39 6.17
N PRO A 113 -12.76 -15.86 5.30
CA PRO A 113 -12.40 -16.76 4.20
C PRO A 113 -11.30 -16.18 3.32
N GLY A 114 -10.27 -16.98 3.02
CA GLY A 114 -9.13 -16.58 2.19
C GLY A 114 -7.97 -15.92 2.95
N LEU A 115 -8.08 -15.69 4.27
CA LEU A 115 -7.00 -15.12 5.09
C LEU A 115 -6.28 -16.19 5.93
N ILE A 116 -5.82 -17.26 5.26
CA ILE A 116 -5.21 -18.41 5.93
C ILE A 116 -3.72 -18.17 6.15
N VAL A 117 -3.27 -18.28 7.40
CA VAL A 117 -1.85 -18.26 7.76
C VAL A 117 -1.32 -19.69 7.74
N SER A 118 -0.42 -19.97 6.80
CA SER A 118 0.18 -21.29 6.57
C SER A 118 1.66 -21.29 6.94
N PRO A 119 2.37 -22.44 6.91
CA PRO A 119 3.82 -22.48 7.05
C PRO A 119 4.59 -21.69 5.98
N ASN A 120 3.94 -21.28 4.89
CA ASN A 120 4.54 -20.48 3.81
C ASN A 120 4.21 -18.98 3.92
N THR A 121 3.51 -18.56 4.97
CA THR A 121 3.09 -17.17 5.15
C THR A 121 4.12 -16.41 5.98
N ASP A 122 4.68 -15.33 5.42
CA ASP A 122 5.53 -14.41 6.16
C ASP A 122 4.69 -13.45 7.02
N ILE A 123 5.27 -12.95 8.11
CA ILE A 123 4.53 -12.16 9.11
C ILE A 123 5.15 -10.77 9.27
N LEU A 124 4.33 -9.73 9.07
CA LEU A 124 4.66 -8.36 9.41
C LEU A 124 3.79 -7.90 10.60
N SER A 125 4.40 -7.82 11.78
CA SER A 125 3.72 -7.37 13.00
C SER A 125 3.71 -5.85 13.10
N VAL A 126 2.50 -5.26 13.09
CA VAL A 126 2.27 -3.81 13.10
C VAL A 126 1.31 -3.37 14.21
N GLU A 127 1.20 -4.15 15.29
CA GLU A 127 0.36 -3.82 16.43
C GLU A 127 0.68 -2.40 16.92
N GLY A 128 -0.33 -1.52 16.92
CA GLY A 128 -0.17 -0.12 17.35
C GLY A 128 0.40 0.83 16.29
N MET A 129 0.68 0.36 15.07
CA MET A 129 1.02 1.19 13.92
C MET A 129 -0.20 1.46 13.04
N ILE A 130 -0.11 2.51 12.22
CA ILE A 130 -1.10 2.84 11.20
C ILE A 130 -0.61 2.32 9.84
N CYS A 131 -1.49 1.66 9.10
CA CYS A 131 -1.28 1.26 7.72
C CYS A 131 -2.17 2.11 6.80
N THR A 132 -1.60 2.58 5.69
CA THR A 132 -2.30 3.34 4.65
C THR A 132 -1.94 2.78 3.28
N PRO A 133 -2.75 3.03 2.24
CA PRO A 133 -2.28 2.91 0.87
C PRO A 133 -1.04 3.78 0.65
N GLY A 134 -0.17 3.36 -0.27
CA GLY A 134 0.96 4.19 -0.71
C GLY A 134 0.47 5.44 -1.46
N PHE A 135 1.18 6.54 -1.32
CA PHE A 135 0.79 7.80 -1.94
C PHE A 135 0.99 7.80 -3.46
N LEU A 136 0.15 8.60 -4.13
CA LEU A 136 0.15 8.84 -5.57
C LEU A 136 0.40 10.32 -5.82
N ASP A 137 1.46 10.63 -6.58
CA ASP A 137 1.70 11.97 -7.12
C ASP A 137 1.46 11.96 -8.63
N ILE A 138 0.61 12.87 -9.12
CA ILE A 138 0.27 13.02 -10.55
C ILE A 138 0.78 14.33 -11.17
N HIS A 139 1.61 15.09 -10.45
CA HIS A 139 2.21 16.33 -10.93
C HIS A 139 3.73 16.44 -10.66
N PRO A 140 4.53 15.36 -10.65
CA PRO A 140 5.97 15.48 -10.53
C PRO A 140 6.57 16.02 -11.84
N HIS A 141 7.70 16.73 -11.70
CA HIS A 141 8.63 17.01 -12.78
C HIS A 141 9.87 16.13 -12.58
N PHE A 142 10.19 15.24 -13.51
CA PHE A 142 11.33 14.32 -13.41
C PHE A 142 12.64 15.00 -13.80
N ASP A 143 13.06 15.96 -12.97
CA ASP A 143 14.28 16.74 -13.17
C ASP A 143 15.52 16.05 -12.57
N SER A 144 15.33 15.18 -11.58
CA SER A 144 16.42 14.48 -10.90
C SER A 144 16.00 13.09 -10.41
N VAL A 145 16.92 12.13 -10.42
CA VAL A 145 16.68 10.79 -9.86
C VAL A 145 16.54 10.82 -8.33
N GLN A 146 17.16 11.80 -7.68
CA GLN A 146 17.15 11.98 -6.23
C GLN A 146 15.73 12.17 -5.70
N GLN A 147 14.89 12.90 -6.45
CA GLN A 147 13.47 13.08 -6.12
C GLN A 147 12.73 11.75 -5.96
N LEU A 148 13.09 10.72 -6.74
CA LEU A 148 12.44 9.42 -6.67
C LEU A 148 12.78 8.66 -5.38
N TYR A 149 13.97 8.88 -4.82
CA TYR A 149 14.31 8.39 -3.48
C TYR A 149 13.53 9.13 -2.38
N GLU A 150 13.34 10.44 -2.53
CA GLU A 150 12.52 11.22 -1.59
C GLU A 150 11.06 10.78 -1.61
N TYR A 151 10.50 10.48 -2.78
CA TYR A 151 9.16 9.90 -2.90
C TYR A 151 9.03 8.60 -2.11
N GLN A 152 9.98 7.68 -2.24
CA GLN A 152 9.98 6.42 -1.48
C GLN A 152 10.01 6.66 0.02
N ASN A 153 10.90 7.54 0.49
CA ASN A 153 11.04 7.87 1.92
C ASN A 153 9.80 8.58 2.47
N ALA A 154 9.06 9.29 1.64
CA ALA A 154 7.82 9.99 1.99
C ALA A 154 6.55 9.11 1.86
N GLY A 155 6.69 7.82 1.51
CA GLY A 155 5.56 6.89 1.42
C GLY A 155 4.82 6.89 0.09
N PHE A 156 5.38 7.50 -0.96
CA PHE A 156 4.84 7.38 -2.32
C PHE A 156 5.24 6.06 -2.94
N THR A 157 4.29 5.42 -3.60
CA THR A 157 4.49 4.17 -4.34
C THR A 157 4.19 4.32 -5.83
N THR A 158 3.54 5.44 -6.23
CA THR A 158 3.20 5.72 -7.61
C THR A 158 3.45 7.18 -7.94
N VAL A 159 4.16 7.44 -9.04
CA VAL A 159 4.50 8.79 -9.48
C VAL A 159 4.29 8.90 -10.99
N ILE A 160 3.35 9.75 -11.41
CA ILE A 160 2.97 9.93 -12.82
C ILE A 160 3.11 11.41 -13.18
N GLY A 161 4.09 11.76 -13.99
CA GLY A 161 4.25 13.16 -14.41
C GLY A 161 5.03 13.25 -15.69
N GLY A 162 5.92 14.21 -15.84
CA GLY A 162 6.72 14.35 -17.05
C GLY A 162 8.14 14.80 -16.72
N GLY A 163 9.02 14.72 -17.70
CA GLY A 163 10.42 15.13 -17.55
C GLY A 163 11.35 14.20 -18.32
N SER A 164 12.53 14.70 -18.64
CA SER A 164 13.56 13.93 -19.33
C SER A 164 14.94 14.28 -18.77
N GLY A 165 15.01 14.48 -17.45
CA GLY A 165 16.13 15.12 -16.77
C GLY A 165 16.05 16.65 -16.75
N PRO A 166 17.09 17.32 -16.22
CA PRO A 166 17.06 18.75 -15.94
C PRO A 166 17.06 19.55 -17.25
N LYS A 167 15.95 20.26 -17.50
CA LYS A 167 15.75 21.14 -18.66
C LYS A 167 14.93 22.36 -18.27
N THR A 168 14.76 23.31 -19.19
CA THR A 168 14.08 24.59 -18.93
C THR A 168 12.68 24.43 -18.34
N VAL A 169 11.87 23.50 -18.87
CA VAL A 169 10.52 23.18 -18.37
C VAL A 169 10.36 21.66 -18.27
N GLY A 170 10.37 21.14 -17.04
CA GLY A 170 10.43 19.70 -16.72
C GLY A 170 9.09 18.95 -16.69
N ILE A 171 7.98 19.56 -17.10
CA ILE A 171 6.62 19.05 -16.81
C ILE A 171 6.11 17.93 -17.74
N GLU A 172 6.88 17.61 -18.77
CA GLU A 172 6.51 16.74 -19.89
C GLU A 172 7.74 16.04 -20.46
N CYS A 173 7.56 14.88 -21.08
CA CYS A 173 8.58 14.09 -21.76
C CYS A 173 8.23 14.01 -23.26
N PRO A 174 8.54 15.06 -24.05
CA PRO A 174 8.06 15.15 -25.42
C PRO A 174 8.82 14.21 -26.36
N GLY A 175 8.07 13.52 -27.21
CA GLY A 175 8.59 12.74 -28.34
C GLY A 175 9.05 11.32 -28.01
N VAL A 176 9.06 10.47 -29.04
CA VAL A 176 9.29 9.02 -28.96
C VAL A 176 10.61 8.68 -28.26
N PHE A 177 11.70 9.32 -28.66
CA PHE A 177 13.03 9.01 -28.14
C PHE A 177 13.12 9.26 -26.63
N ASN A 178 12.65 10.42 -26.16
CA ASN A 178 12.74 10.80 -24.76
C ASN A 178 11.86 9.89 -23.88
N LEU A 179 10.64 9.59 -24.33
CA LEU A 179 9.74 8.67 -23.63
C LEU A 179 10.39 7.31 -23.43
N GLN A 180 10.96 6.73 -24.48
CA GLN A 180 11.61 5.42 -24.41
C GLN A 180 12.82 5.42 -23.46
N ARG A 181 13.66 6.47 -23.50
CA ARG A 181 14.80 6.60 -22.57
C ARG A 181 14.37 6.72 -21.11
N MET A 182 13.27 7.44 -20.84
CA MET A 182 12.76 7.59 -19.48
C MET A 182 12.13 6.29 -18.96
N LEU A 183 11.40 5.56 -19.80
CA LEU A 183 10.87 4.24 -19.43
C LEU A 183 11.99 3.24 -19.11
N GLU A 184 13.06 3.23 -19.89
CA GLU A 184 14.26 2.42 -19.59
C GLU A 184 14.93 2.84 -18.29
N ALA A 185 15.10 4.15 -18.06
CA ALA A 185 15.75 4.68 -16.86
C ALA A 185 14.96 4.38 -15.57
N MET A 186 13.64 4.25 -15.66
CA MET A 186 12.75 3.99 -14.52
C MET A 186 12.52 2.49 -14.26
N ALA A 187 12.95 1.60 -15.16
CA ALA A 187 12.61 0.18 -15.10
C ALA A 187 13.10 -0.53 -13.82
N ASP A 188 14.23 -0.09 -13.26
CA ASP A 188 14.85 -0.70 -12.07
C ASP A 188 14.39 -0.06 -10.74
N MET A 189 13.44 0.87 -10.79
CA MET A 189 12.97 1.57 -9.59
C MET A 189 11.72 0.90 -9.00
N PRO A 190 11.68 0.64 -7.68
CA PRO A 190 10.53 0.01 -7.03
C PRO A 190 9.43 1.04 -6.76
N LEU A 191 8.91 1.63 -7.83
CA LEU A 191 7.81 2.58 -7.87
C LEU A 191 7.00 2.32 -9.15
N ASN A 192 5.71 2.62 -9.12
CA ASN A 192 4.91 2.65 -10.33
C ASN A 192 5.10 4.01 -11.03
N PHE A 193 5.34 4.00 -12.34
CA PHE A 193 5.63 5.21 -13.11
C PHE A 193 4.70 5.43 -14.30
N GLY A 194 4.55 6.70 -14.65
CA GLY A 194 4.02 7.10 -15.95
C GLY A 194 4.63 8.44 -16.40
N ASN A 195 4.89 8.57 -17.70
CA ASN A 195 5.39 9.79 -18.32
C ASN A 195 4.32 10.43 -19.20
N PHE A 196 4.10 11.73 -19.03
CA PHE A 196 3.25 12.55 -19.87
C PHE A 196 4.04 13.05 -21.08
N GLY A 197 3.48 12.87 -22.27
CA GLY A 197 3.94 13.56 -23.47
C GLY A 197 3.48 15.02 -23.49
N LYS A 198 3.88 15.74 -24.54
CA LYS A 198 3.43 17.11 -24.81
C LYS A 198 2.06 17.11 -25.48
N GLY A 199 1.11 17.81 -24.87
CA GLY A 199 -0.25 17.99 -25.37
C GLY A 199 -0.43 19.21 -26.26
N ASN A 200 0.50 20.16 -26.25
CA ASN A 200 0.42 21.39 -27.04
C ASN A 200 0.70 21.14 -28.53
N ALA A 201 -0.34 20.75 -29.27
CA ALA A 201 -0.33 20.69 -30.73
C ALA A 201 -1.74 20.95 -31.27
N ALA A 202 -1.85 21.79 -32.31
CA ALA A 202 -3.13 22.06 -32.97
C ALA A 202 -3.59 20.92 -33.91
N THR A 203 -2.75 19.90 -34.12
CA THR A 203 -3.06 18.72 -34.94
C THR A 203 -2.69 17.45 -34.20
N THR A 204 -3.31 16.33 -34.55
CA THR A 204 -3.25 15.09 -33.76
C THR A 204 -2.01 14.22 -34.03
N GLY A 205 -1.29 14.44 -35.13
CA GLY A 205 -0.20 13.55 -35.56
C GLY A 205 0.89 13.35 -34.49
N SER A 206 1.42 14.46 -33.94
CA SER A 206 2.43 14.42 -32.88
C SER A 206 1.90 13.91 -31.54
N LEU A 207 0.60 14.07 -31.28
CA LEU A 207 -0.04 13.59 -30.05
C LEU A 207 -0.15 12.06 -30.07
N ILE A 208 -0.61 11.51 -31.20
CA ILE A 208 -0.76 10.06 -31.42
C ILE A 208 0.59 9.37 -31.33
N GLU A 209 1.63 9.94 -31.95
CA GLU A 209 2.97 9.34 -31.94
C GLU A 209 3.53 9.18 -30.52
N GLN A 210 3.30 10.15 -29.65
CA GLN A 210 3.74 10.07 -28.24
C GLN A 210 2.96 9.02 -27.44
N ILE A 211 1.65 8.92 -27.64
CA ILE A 211 0.81 7.91 -27.00
C ILE A 211 1.28 6.50 -27.40
N LEU A 212 1.50 6.27 -28.70
CA LEU A 212 2.01 4.99 -29.21
C LEU A 212 3.42 4.67 -28.70
N ALA A 213 4.21 5.69 -28.35
CA ALA A 213 5.52 5.55 -27.74
C ALA A 213 5.49 5.32 -26.22
N GLY A 214 4.32 5.16 -25.60
CA GLY A 214 4.19 4.83 -24.19
C GLY A 214 3.93 6.01 -23.26
N ALA A 215 3.53 7.18 -23.78
CA ALA A 215 3.03 8.24 -22.92
C ALA A 215 1.74 7.80 -22.19
N THR A 216 1.73 7.93 -20.86
CA THR A 216 0.56 7.61 -20.00
C THR A 216 -0.55 8.66 -20.13
N GLY A 217 -0.20 9.84 -20.61
CA GLY A 217 -1.10 10.97 -20.84
C GLY A 217 -0.38 12.10 -21.56
N LEU A 218 -1.06 13.22 -21.75
CA LEU A 218 -0.48 14.41 -22.38
C LEU A 218 -0.67 15.62 -21.47
N LYS A 219 0.36 16.45 -21.34
CA LYS A 219 0.32 17.69 -20.58
C LYS A 219 0.14 18.88 -21.52
N ILE A 220 -0.93 19.65 -21.31
CA ILE A 220 -1.07 20.99 -21.89
C ILE A 220 -0.49 21.99 -20.90
N HIS A 221 0.40 22.86 -21.36
CA HIS A 221 1.03 23.87 -20.53
C HIS A 221 1.07 25.24 -21.21
N GLU A 222 0.95 26.31 -20.42
CA GLU A 222 0.89 27.69 -20.93
C GLU A 222 2.19 28.15 -21.61
N ASP A 223 3.35 27.67 -21.11
CA ASP A 223 4.67 27.91 -21.73
C ASP A 223 4.74 27.46 -23.20
N TRP A 224 3.81 26.57 -23.61
CA TRP A 224 3.68 26.05 -24.97
C TRP A 224 2.34 26.44 -25.62
N SER A 225 1.65 27.46 -25.11
CA SER A 225 0.30 27.93 -25.48
C SER A 225 -0.82 26.99 -25.04
N SER A 226 -1.64 27.43 -24.07
CA SER A 226 -2.79 26.69 -23.51
C SER A 226 -4.07 26.81 -24.33
#